data_AF-A0LPQ1-F1
#
_entry.id   AF-A0LPQ1-F1
#
_cell.length_a   1.000
_cell.length_b   1.000
_cell.length_c   1.000
_cell.angle_alpha   90.00
_cell.angle_beta   90.00
_cell.angle_gamma   90.00
#
_symmetry.space_group_name_H-M   'P 1'
#
loop_
_entity.id
_entity.type
_entity.pdbx_description
1 polymer ?
#
loop_
_entity_poly.entity_id
_entity_poly.type
_entity_poly.pdbx_seq_one_letter_code
_entity_poly.pdbx_strand_id
1 'polypeptide(L)'
;MKTSRMVLIGAVVSLAILTASVAHAAAPGVPAPVSPSGKVAGSTITFLWKAVTGATKYQLQVKSGSVIKLNTIFTAAQANCSDGTGTCSAQATFGGTAAALTWNLRAGNTAGFSAWSAAKNLVMTDEMRTPISSLPYTISSPGSYFVTGNLTSTGTGITVNANDATIDLGGYVLTGPGSGDNHGVHMVGRKNVEIRNGTIKGFGTNGIYEANGGYSDPGHRVIGVRVIENGSSGIFLVGNQHFIENCTAINNAQYGIYVDYYSIIRECTCTGNQNGIYCYSGSTISDNIASQNSENGIRAIDGNSVINNIAMENGNHGIMADGYNTIKNNTTSWNKYSGIQLGTYSVLDGNTSYLNNQSGGAYPNISDCVTCASGINVK
;
A
#
# COMPACT_ATOMS: atom_id res chain seq x y z
N MET A 1 103.48 52.46 15.75
CA MET A 1 102.14 51.90 16.05
C MET A 1 101.64 51.20 14.81
N LYS A 2 101.16 49.95 14.95
CA LYS A 2 100.89 48.98 13.87
C LYS A 2 99.81 49.48 12.89
N THR A 3 100.12 49.46 11.60
CA THR A 3 99.18 49.63 10.47
C THR A 3 98.63 48.26 10.05
N SER A 4 97.31 48.08 10.11
CA SER A 4 96.63 46.82 9.79
C SER A 4 96.17 46.80 8.32
N ARG A 5 96.50 45.71 7.61
CA ARG A 5 96.04 45.39 6.24
C ARG A 5 94.66 44.73 6.31
N MET A 6 93.75 45.10 5.41
CA MET A 6 92.51 44.35 5.16
C MET A 6 92.43 44.00 3.67
N VAL A 7 92.33 42.69 3.39
CA VAL A 7 92.23 42.08 2.06
C VAL A 7 90.75 41.95 1.70
N LEU A 8 90.36 42.34 0.50
CA LEU A 8 89.00 42.16 -0.03
C LEU A 8 88.98 40.95 -0.97
N ILE A 9 88.19 39.92 -0.64
CA ILE A 9 87.92 38.76 -1.49
C ILE A 9 86.55 38.96 -2.14
N GLY A 10 86.50 39.09 -3.46
CA GLY A 10 85.25 39.18 -4.22
C GLY A 10 84.65 37.80 -4.48
N ALA A 11 83.42 37.57 -4.03
CA ALA A 11 82.64 36.38 -4.36
C ALA A 11 81.74 36.67 -5.57
N VAL A 12 81.89 35.88 -6.63
CA VAL A 12 81.02 35.89 -7.81
C VAL A 12 79.76 35.08 -7.48
N VAL A 13 78.59 35.73 -7.45
CA VAL A 13 77.29 35.06 -7.31
C VAL A 13 76.79 34.67 -8.69
N SER A 14 76.74 33.36 -8.96
CA SER A 14 76.15 32.79 -10.18
C SER A 14 74.63 32.69 -10.00
N LEU A 15 73.88 33.41 -10.85
CA LEU A 15 72.42 33.48 -10.80
C LEU A 15 71.81 32.29 -11.56
N ALA A 16 71.39 31.25 -10.84
CA ALA A 16 70.61 30.15 -11.43
C ALA A 16 69.15 30.59 -11.61
N ILE A 17 68.71 30.73 -12.87
CA ILE A 17 67.31 30.96 -13.21
C ILE A 17 66.54 29.66 -12.99
N LEU A 18 65.79 29.55 -11.90
CA LEU A 18 64.78 28.50 -11.72
C LEU A 18 63.60 28.81 -12.65
N THR A 19 63.48 28.09 -13.77
CA THR A 19 62.25 28.09 -14.55
C THR A 19 61.20 27.28 -13.76
N ALA A 20 60.37 27.97 -12.98
CA ALA A 20 59.17 27.37 -12.42
C ALA A 20 58.21 27.05 -13.58
N SER A 21 58.16 25.79 -14.01
CA SER A 21 57.08 25.32 -14.87
C SER A 21 55.78 25.45 -14.07
N VAL A 22 54.92 26.39 -14.45
CA VAL A 22 53.57 26.45 -13.92
C VAL A 22 52.87 25.18 -14.38
N ALA A 23 52.73 24.19 -13.50
CA ALA A 23 51.90 23.03 -13.78
C ALA A 23 50.48 23.56 -14.01
N HIS A 24 50.07 23.63 -15.27
CA HIS A 24 48.69 23.93 -15.60
C HIS A 24 47.84 22.84 -14.96
N ALA A 25 46.93 23.24 -14.05
CA ALA A 25 45.99 22.31 -13.46
C ALA A 25 45.32 21.52 -14.60
N ALA A 26 45.30 20.20 -14.53
CA ALA A 26 44.62 19.40 -15.54
C ALA A 26 43.09 19.57 -15.39
N ALA A 27 42.35 19.30 -16.47
CA ALA A 27 40.90 19.17 -16.36
C ALA A 27 40.56 18.02 -15.38
N PRO A 28 39.48 18.12 -14.59
CA PRO A 28 39.12 17.10 -13.62
C PRO A 28 38.79 15.75 -14.27
N GLY A 29 38.67 14.69 -13.46
CA GLY A 29 38.17 13.38 -13.91
C GLY A 29 36.70 13.39 -14.36
N VAL A 30 36.24 12.31 -14.97
CA VAL A 30 34.83 12.12 -15.33
C VAL A 30 34.04 11.74 -14.07
N PRO A 31 33.00 12.51 -13.67
CA PRO A 31 32.18 12.18 -12.51
C PRO A 31 31.31 10.94 -12.76
N ALA A 32 31.04 10.16 -11.70
CA ALA A 32 30.17 8.98 -11.77
C ALA A 32 28.73 9.32 -11.32
N PRO A 33 27.72 9.23 -12.22
CA PRO A 33 26.31 9.40 -11.85
C PRO A 33 25.86 8.34 -10.84
N VAL A 34 25.06 8.73 -9.83
CA VAL A 34 24.50 7.80 -8.82
C VAL A 34 23.00 7.66 -9.01
N SER A 35 22.22 8.74 -8.88
CA SER A 35 20.75 8.75 -9.00
C SER A 35 20.25 10.09 -9.58
N PRO A 36 19.03 10.14 -10.15
CA PRO A 36 18.04 9.07 -10.25
C PRO A 36 18.40 8.00 -11.30
N SER A 37 17.79 6.83 -11.14
CA SER A 37 17.67 5.82 -12.18
C SER A 37 16.27 5.19 -12.09
N GLY A 38 15.59 5.05 -13.22
CA GLY A 38 14.21 4.54 -13.26
C GLY A 38 13.16 5.64 -13.11
N LYS A 39 12.00 5.31 -12.51
CA LYS A 39 10.86 6.22 -12.37
C LYS A 39 11.14 7.34 -11.36
N VAL A 40 10.76 8.56 -11.71
CA VAL A 40 10.73 9.72 -10.82
C VAL A 40 9.45 10.52 -11.05
N ALA A 41 8.93 11.12 -9.98
CA ALA A 41 7.72 11.95 -10.02
C ALA A 41 8.00 13.36 -9.48
N GLY A 42 7.15 14.31 -9.85
CA GLY A 42 7.25 15.72 -9.46
C GLY A 42 8.04 16.57 -10.45
N SER A 43 7.96 17.90 -10.30
CA SER A 43 8.61 18.87 -11.20
C SER A 43 10.07 19.18 -10.85
N THR A 44 10.51 18.81 -9.65
CA THR A 44 11.86 19.09 -9.13
C THR A 44 12.54 17.77 -8.80
N ILE A 45 13.64 17.48 -9.50
CA ILE A 45 14.37 16.21 -9.39
C ILE A 45 15.72 16.46 -8.74
N THR A 46 16.07 15.63 -7.74
CA THR A 46 17.40 15.63 -7.10
C THR A 46 18.33 14.66 -7.82
N PHE A 47 19.46 15.16 -8.30
CA PHE A 47 20.51 14.39 -8.95
C PHE A 47 21.70 14.20 -8.00
N LEU A 48 22.17 12.96 -7.87
CA LEU A 48 23.31 12.58 -7.05
C LEU A 48 24.43 12.02 -7.91
N TRP A 49 25.68 12.40 -7.64
CA TRP A 49 26.87 11.87 -8.31
C TRP A 49 28.09 11.85 -7.37
N LYS A 50 29.11 11.07 -7.71
CA LYS A 50 30.38 11.05 -6.96
C LYS A 50 31.20 12.31 -7.26
N ALA A 51 31.67 12.96 -6.19
CA ALA A 51 32.53 14.14 -6.30
C ALA A 51 33.87 13.79 -6.99
N VAL A 52 34.45 14.78 -7.68
CA VAL A 52 35.71 14.66 -8.39
C VAL A 52 36.71 15.65 -7.82
N THR A 53 37.86 15.16 -7.37
CA THR A 53 38.97 16.01 -6.88
C THR A 53 39.40 17.02 -7.94
N GLY A 54 39.56 18.28 -7.53
CA GLY A 54 39.96 19.38 -8.42
C GLY A 54 38.84 19.97 -9.29
N ALA A 55 37.59 19.50 -9.16
CA ALA A 55 36.43 20.10 -9.81
C ALA A 55 35.89 21.29 -9.00
N THR A 56 35.64 22.42 -9.67
CA THR A 56 35.01 23.60 -9.04
C THR A 56 33.58 23.83 -9.53
N LYS A 57 33.16 23.12 -10.57
CA LYS A 57 31.82 23.16 -11.16
C LYS A 57 31.45 21.84 -11.82
N TYR A 58 30.16 21.59 -11.96
CA TYR A 58 29.59 20.44 -12.67
C TYR A 58 28.55 20.93 -13.66
N GLN A 59 28.61 20.43 -14.89
CA GLN A 59 27.57 20.67 -15.88
C GLN A 59 26.69 19.43 -15.98
N LEU A 60 25.40 19.60 -15.68
CA LEU A 60 24.37 18.58 -15.76
C LEU A 60 23.55 18.78 -17.04
N GLN A 61 23.36 17.71 -17.81
CA GLN A 61 22.51 17.70 -18.99
C GLN A 61 21.43 16.62 -18.85
N VAL A 62 20.20 16.96 -19.22
CA VAL A 62 19.06 16.03 -19.33
C VAL A 62 18.51 16.12 -20.76
N LYS A 63 18.25 14.97 -21.38
CA LYS A 63 17.76 14.87 -22.77
C LYS A 63 16.58 13.93 -22.89
N SER A 64 15.68 14.23 -23.83
CA SER A 64 14.68 13.30 -24.37
C SER A 64 15.05 12.98 -25.80
N GLY A 65 15.55 11.76 -26.06
CA GLY A 65 16.25 11.45 -27.31
C GLY A 65 17.39 12.44 -27.56
N SER A 66 17.31 13.19 -28.66
CA SER A 66 18.30 14.22 -29.02
C SER A 66 17.96 15.62 -28.46
N VAL A 67 16.78 15.83 -27.89
CA VAL A 67 16.32 17.13 -27.40
C VAL A 67 16.86 17.40 -26.00
N ILE A 68 17.63 18.47 -25.83
CA ILE A 68 18.10 18.93 -24.52
C ILE A 68 16.93 19.56 -23.74
N LYS A 69 16.61 18.98 -22.58
CA LYS A 69 15.58 19.48 -21.65
C LYS A 69 16.17 20.33 -20.53
N LEU A 70 17.40 20.02 -20.14
CA LEU A 70 18.16 20.77 -19.15
C LEU A 70 19.63 20.79 -19.57
N ASN A 71 20.31 21.92 -19.37
CA ASN A 71 21.75 22.03 -19.51
C ASN A 71 22.25 23.14 -18.58
N THR A 72 22.60 22.79 -17.35
CA THR A 72 22.84 23.74 -16.27
C THR A 72 24.19 23.46 -15.60
N ILE A 73 24.88 24.53 -15.20
CA ILE A 73 26.13 24.45 -14.45
C ILE A 73 25.84 24.75 -12.98
N PHE A 74 26.29 23.87 -12.10
CA PHE A 74 26.32 24.07 -10.64
C PHE A 74 27.76 24.27 -10.20
N THR A 75 28.01 25.21 -9.30
CA THR A 75 29.30 25.27 -8.59
C THR A 75 29.43 24.06 -7.66
N ALA A 76 30.66 23.67 -7.31
CA ALA A 76 30.86 22.59 -6.34
C ALA A 76 30.18 22.88 -4.98
N ALA A 77 30.07 24.16 -4.62
CA ALA A 77 29.31 24.62 -3.45
C ALA A 77 27.80 24.42 -3.61
N GLN A 78 27.21 24.80 -4.75
CA GLN A 78 25.79 24.55 -5.04
C GLN A 78 25.46 23.05 -5.10
N ALA A 79 26.44 22.24 -5.48
CA ALA A 79 26.34 20.79 -5.53
C ALA A 79 26.68 20.11 -4.18
N ASN A 80 26.89 20.87 -3.10
CA ASN A 80 27.21 20.36 -1.76
C ASN A 80 28.46 19.45 -1.69
N CYS A 81 29.48 19.71 -2.51
CA CYS A 81 30.70 18.89 -2.58
C CYS A 81 31.96 19.72 -2.88
N SER A 82 32.10 20.88 -2.23
CA SER A 82 33.23 21.81 -2.40
C SER A 82 34.59 21.22 -2.07
N ASP A 83 34.64 20.22 -1.19
CA ASP A 83 35.86 19.50 -0.81
C ASP A 83 36.34 18.50 -1.88
N GLY A 84 35.52 18.28 -2.92
CA GLY A 84 35.80 17.32 -3.98
C GLY A 84 35.72 15.86 -3.51
N THR A 85 35.08 15.59 -2.37
CA THR A 85 34.90 14.23 -1.84
C THR A 85 33.42 13.90 -1.60
N GLY A 86 33.13 12.62 -1.35
CA GLY A 86 31.76 12.17 -1.05
C GLY A 86 30.80 12.19 -2.25
N THR A 87 29.56 12.59 -1.98
CA THR A 87 28.46 12.58 -2.95
C THR A 87 27.93 14.00 -3.14
N CYS A 88 28.02 14.50 -4.37
CA CYS A 88 27.40 15.76 -4.77
C CYS A 88 25.89 15.58 -4.95
N SER A 89 25.13 16.64 -4.69
CA SER A 89 23.68 16.71 -4.85
C SER A 89 23.27 18.05 -5.44
N ALA A 90 22.47 18.03 -6.52
CA ALA A 90 21.82 19.23 -7.04
C ALA A 90 20.38 18.95 -7.44
N GLN A 91 19.50 19.92 -7.17
CA GLN A 91 18.12 19.90 -7.61
C GLN A 91 18.00 20.64 -8.94
N ALA A 92 17.22 20.07 -9.86
CA ALA A 92 16.88 20.74 -11.11
C ALA A 92 15.39 20.60 -11.40
N THR A 93 14.81 21.70 -11.88
CA THR A 93 13.45 21.78 -12.39
C THR A 93 13.55 21.86 -13.90
N PHE A 94 12.90 20.94 -14.59
CA PHE A 94 12.75 20.97 -16.04
C PHE A 94 11.35 20.46 -16.36
N GLY A 95 10.61 21.19 -17.19
CA GLY A 95 9.24 20.82 -17.54
C GLY A 95 9.19 19.44 -18.20
N GLY A 96 8.20 18.62 -17.84
CA GLY A 96 8.03 17.31 -18.45
C GLY A 96 6.69 16.67 -18.15
N THR A 97 5.99 16.31 -19.24
CA THR A 97 5.01 15.22 -19.30
C THR A 97 5.73 13.87 -19.12
N ALA A 98 4.98 12.79 -18.91
CA ALA A 98 5.55 11.44 -18.82
C ALA A 98 6.46 11.16 -20.03
N ALA A 99 7.75 10.88 -19.78
CA ALA A 99 8.76 10.75 -20.83
C ALA A 99 9.99 9.97 -20.37
N ALA A 100 10.55 9.18 -21.28
CA ALA A 100 11.87 8.58 -21.12
C ALA A 100 12.96 9.64 -21.36
N LEU A 101 13.88 9.76 -20.41
CA LEU A 101 14.96 10.74 -20.40
C LEU A 101 16.31 10.07 -20.12
N THR A 102 17.35 10.71 -20.61
CA THR A 102 18.74 10.40 -20.28
C THR A 102 19.36 11.58 -19.57
N TRP A 103 20.22 11.34 -18.60
CA TRP A 103 21.00 12.39 -17.96
C TRP A 103 22.46 11.99 -17.82
N ASN A 104 23.34 12.96 -17.98
CA ASN A 104 24.77 12.82 -17.90
C ASN A 104 25.36 14.13 -17.37
N LEU A 105 26.59 14.05 -16.88
CA LEU A 105 27.26 15.21 -16.31
C LEU A 105 28.76 15.19 -16.60
N ARG A 106 29.40 16.34 -16.46
CA ARG A 106 30.85 16.48 -16.54
C ARG A 106 31.35 17.44 -15.48
N ALA A 107 32.54 17.17 -14.97
CA ALA A 107 33.20 18.01 -13.99
C ALA A 107 34.06 19.06 -14.71
N GLY A 108 34.24 20.23 -14.12
CA GLY A 108 35.07 21.27 -14.70
C GLY A 108 35.76 22.13 -13.66
N ASN A 109 36.84 22.77 -14.10
CA ASN A 109 37.57 23.79 -13.36
C ASN A 109 38.01 24.91 -14.33
N THR A 110 39.07 25.65 -13.99
CA THR A 110 39.65 26.70 -14.85
C THR A 110 40.36 26.15 -16.08
N ALA A 111 40.85 24.92 -16.04
CA ALA A 111 41.56 24.27 -17.14
C ALA A 111 40.64 23.68 -18.20
N GLY A 112 39.37 23.44 -17.86
CA GLY A 112 38.36 22.95 -18.80
C GLY A 112 37.34 22.03 -18.14
N PHE A 113 36.57 21.36 -18.97
CA PHE A 113 35.64 20.30 -18.57
C PHE A 113 36.19 18.92 -18.94
N SER A 114 35.86 17.93 -18.13
CA SER A 114 36.07 16.53 -18.46
C SER A 114 35.17 16.05 -19.60
N ALA A 115 35.42 14.84 -20.08
CA ALA A 115 34.47 14.15 -20.94
C ALA A 115 33.13 13.97 -20.21
N TRP A 116 32.04 13.86 -20.98
CA TRP A 116 30.75 13.51 -20.41
C TRP A 116 30.79 12.13 -19.77
N SER A 117 30.13 11.99 -18.63
CA SER A 117 29.90 10.69 -18.01
C SER A 117 29.00 9.79 -18.86
N ALA A 118 29.02 8.49 -18.56
CA ALA A 118 28.01 7.58 -19.06
C ALA A 118 26.61 8.08 -18.67
N ALA A 119 25.67 8.06 -19.61
CA ALA A 119 24.31 8.50 -19.33
C ALA A 119 23.57 7.49 -18.44
N LYS A 120 22.74 7.99 -17.53
CA LYS A 120 21.73 7.21 -16.80
C LYS A 120 20.34 7.48 -17.37
N ASN A 121 19.50 6.45 -17.35
CA ASN A 121 18.11 6.54 -17.79
C ASN A 121 17.21 6.89 -16.60
N LEU A 122 16.26 7.79 -16.82
CA LEU A 122 15.16 8.06 -15.92
C LEU A 122 13.85 8.18 -16.70
N VAL A 123 12.73 7.93 -16.04
CA VAL A 123 11.39 8.06 -16.62
C VAL A 123 10.58 8.99 -15.73
N MET A 124 10.17 10.14 -16.27
CA MET A 124 9.20 11.00 -15.59
C MET A 124 7.84 10.30 -15.62
N THR A 125 7.18 10.21 -14.47
CA THR A 125 5.84 9.64 -14.34
C THR A 125 4.99 10.51 -13.40
N ASP A 126 3.70 10.61 -13.71
CA ASP A 126 2.67 11.10 -12.78
C ASP A 126 2.25 10.01 -11.79
N GLU A 127 2.51 8.75 -12.13
CA GLU A 127 2.12 7.58 -11.34
C GLU A 127 3.33 6.69 -11.02
N MET A 128 3.71 6.64 -9.73
CA MET A 128 4.85 5.84 -9.25
C MET A 128 4.48 4.37 -9.03
N ARG A 129 3.18 4.07 -8.93
CA ARG A 129 2.68 2.71 -8.73
C ARG A 129 2.91 1.85 -9.98
N THR A 130 2.87 0.54 -9.78
CA THR A 130 3.01 -0.45 -10.86
C THR A 130 1.64 -0.72 -11.48
N PRO A 131 1.45 -0.49 -12.80
CA PRO A 131 0.17 -0.69 -13.45
C PRO A 131 -0.15 -2.18 -13.64
N ILE A 132 -1.41 -2.53 -13.37
CA ILE A 132 -2.03 -3.81 -13.75
C ILE A 132 -2.98 -3.51 -14.91
N SER A 133 -2.61 -3.98 -16.11
CA SER A 133 -3.32 -3.70 -17.37
C SER A 133 -3.96 -4.92 -18.00
N SER A 134 -3.74 -6.10 -17.44
CA SER A 134 -4.36 -7.35 -17.86
C SER A 134 -4.42 -8.32 -16.68
N LEU A 135 -5.42 -9.22 -16.70
CA LEU A 135 -5.49 -10.37 -15.81
C LEU A 135 -5.30 -11.66 -16.63
N PRO A 136 -4.76 -12.74 -16.05
CA PRO A 136 -4.25 -12.83 -14.68
C PRO A 136 -2.98 -12.01 -14.46
N TYR A 137 -2.74 -11.56 -13.22
CA TYR A 137 -1.54 -10.81 -12.84
C TYR A 137 -0.92 -11.36 -11.54
N THR A 138 0.41 -11.48 -11.49
CA THR A 138 1.13 -11.95 -10.31
C THR A 138 1.96 -10.83 -9.70
N ILE A 139 1.70 -10.50 -8.44
CA ILE A 139 2.52 -9.60 -7.63
C ILE A 139 3.61 -10.42 -6.95
N SER A 140 4.86 -10.28 -7.40
CA SER A 140 6.01 -11.03 -6.88
C SER A 140 6.93 -10.20 -5.98
N SER A 141 6.63 -8.93 -5.76
CA SER A 141 7.45 -8.05 -4.92
C SER A 141 6.58 -7.05 -4.14
N PRO A 142 7.02 -6.63 -2.95
CA PRO A 142 6.36 -5.54 -2.22
C PRO A 142 6.23 -4.29 -3.08
N GLY A 143 5.26 -3.43 -2.74
CA GLY A 143 5.07 -2.15 -3.41
C GLY A 143 3.62 -1.82 -3.67
N SER A 144 3.41 -0.71 -4.38
CA SER A 144 2.07 -0.20 -4.67
C SER A 144 1.72 -0.42 -6.14
N TYR A 145 0.54 -0.99 -6.36
CA TYR A 145 -0.01 -1.41 -7.64
C TYR A 145 -1.35 -0.71 -7.86
N PHE A 146 -1.68 -0.47 -9.12
CA PHE A 146 -2.98 0.09 -9.48
C PHE A 146 -3.53 -0.53 -10.76
N VAL A 147 -4.84 -0.73 -10.80
CA VAL A 147 -5.53 -1.21 -11.99
C VAL A 147 -5.75 -0.05 -12.96
N THR A 148 -5.53 -0.30 -14.25
CA THR A 148 -5.58 0.74 -15.29
C THR A 148 -6.91 0.86 -16.03
N GLY A 149 -7.87 -0.03 -15.75
CA GLY A 149 -9.18 -0.06 -16.36
C GLY A 149 -10.01 -1.25 -15.89
N ASN A 150 -11.22 -1.44 -16.43
CA ASN A 150 -11.97 -2.67 -16.18
C ASN A 150 -11.25 -3.86 -16.81
N LEU A 151 -11.06 -4.94 -16.05
CA LEU A 151 -10.34 -6.13 -16.49
C LEU A 151 -11.21 -7.39 -16.30
N THR A 152 -11.07 -8.33 -17.22
CA THR A 152 -11.71 -9.65 -17.16
C THR A 152 -10.64 -10.72 -17.05
N SER A 153 -10.85 -11.72 -16.20
CA SER A 153 -9.95 -12.87 -16.02
C SER A 153 -10.62 -14.16 -16.47
N THR A 154 -9.83 -15.08 -17.03
CA THR A 154 -10.25 -16.47 -17.34
C THR A 154 -9.97 -17.44 -16.18
N GLY A 155 -9.38 -16.95 -15.09
CA GLY A 155 -9.04 -17.71 -13.88
C GLY A 155 -8.90 -16.77 -12.69
N THR A 156 -7.98 -17.05 -11.76
CA THR A 156 -7.68 -16.12 -10.66
C THR A 156 -7.20 -14.78 -11.20
N GLY A 157 -7.78 -13.69 -10.73
CA GLY A 157 -7.48 -12.34 -11.21
C GLY A 157 -6.06 -11.91 -10.84
N ILE A 158 -5.85 -11.58 -9.58
CA ILE A 158 -4.55 -11.17 -9.05
C ILE A 158 -4.06 -12.20 -8.05
N THR A 159 -2.86 -12.75 -8.26
CA THR A 159 -2.18 -13.60 -7.29
C THR A 159 -1.08 -12.80 -6.58
N VAL A 160 -1.12 -12.77 -5.26
CA VAL A 160 -0.19 -11.99 -4.43
C VAL A 160 0.82 -12.92 -3.76
N ASN A 161 2.05 -12.91 -4.26
CA ASN A 161 3.17 -13.71 -3.76
C ASN A 161 4.16 -12.88 -2.93
N ALA A 162 3.81 -11.65 -2.55
CA ALA A 162 4.64 -10.79 -1.70
C ALA A 162 3.86 -10.19 -0.54
N ASN A 163 4.57 -9.86 0.54
CA ASN A 163 4.04 -9.04 1.63
C ASN A 163 4.09 -7.55 1.26
N ASP A 164 3.48 -6.70 2.08
CA ASP A 164 3.60 -5.23 1.99
C ASP A 164 3.21 -4.70 0.59
N ALA A 165 2.14 -5.26 0.05
CA ALA A 165 1.58 -4.89 -1.24
C ALA A 165 0.31 -4.05 -1.06
N THR A 166 0.21 -2.93 -1.76
CA THR A 166 -1.03 -2.16 -1.87
C THR A 166 -1.59 -2.31 -3.27
N ILE A 167 -2.86 -2.71 -3.38
CA ILE A 167 -3.58 -2.89 -4.64
C ILE A 167 -4.73 -1.89 -4.66
N ASP A 168 -4.61 -0.88 -5.50
CA ASP A 168 -5.67 0.10 -5.74
C ASP A 168 -6.42 -0.26 -7.02
N LEU A 169 -7.70 -0.62 -6.89
CA LEU A 169 -8.54 -0.94 -8.05
C LEU A 169 -9.01 0.31 -8.80
N GLY A 170 -8.76 1.53 -8.27
CA GLY A 170 -8.98 2.79 -8.97
C GLY A 170 -10.44 3.09 -9.36
N GLY A 171 -11.41 2.45 -8.70
CA GLY A 171 -12.83 2.49 -9.04
C GLY A 171 -13.25 1.52 -10.14
N TYR A 172 -12.31 0.77 -10.72
CA TYR A 172 -12.56 -0.18 -11.80
C TYR A 172 -13.10 -1.53 -11.32
N VAL A 173 -13.55 -2.34 -12.28
CA VAL A 173 -14.13 -3.66 -12.07
C VAL A 173 -13.16 -4.75 -12.51
N LEU A 174 -12.88 -5.71 -11.61
CA LEU A 174 -12.31 -7.01 -11.96
C LEU A 174 -13.43 -8.03 -12.09
N THR A 175 -13.57 -8.63 -13.27
CA THR A 175 -14.61 -9.63 -13.56
C THR A 175 -14.00 -11.01 -13.71
N GLY A 176 -14.49 -11.97 -12.93
CA GLY A 176 -14.07 -13.37 -12.99
C GLY A 176 -14.80 -14.19 -14.06
N PRO A 177 -14.42 -15.47 -14.22
CA PRO A 177 -14.99 -16.39 -15.20
C PRO A 177 -16.35 -16.98 -14.81
N GLY A 178 -16.88 -16.68 -13.62
CA GLY A 178 -18.20 -17.12 -13.14
C GLY A 178 -18.28 -18.55 -12.60
N SER A 179 -17.22 -19.36 -12.73
CA SER A 179 -17.18 -20.75 -12.26
C SER A 179 -15.75 -21.24 -12.07
N GLY A 180 -15.58 -22.38 -11.40
CA GLY A 180 -14.28 -23.01 -11.14
C GLY A 180 -13.59 -22.48 -9.88
N ASP A 181 -12.45 -23.07 -9.52
CA ASP A 181 -11.68 -22.68 -8.34
C ASP A 181 -10.76 -21.48 -8.67
N ASN A 182 -11.33 -20.28 -8.64
CA ASN A 182 -10.61 -19.05 -8.92
C ASN A 182 -11.14 -17.88 -8.11
N HIS A 183 -10.21 -16.99 -7.77
CA HIS A 183 -10.47 -15.85 -6.89
C HIS A 183 -10.17 -14.53 -7.56
N GLY A 184 -10.79 -13.44 -7.10
CA GLY A 184 -10.48 -12.10 -7.60
C GLY A 184 -9.08 -11.65 -7.20
N VAL A 185 -8.80 -11.66 -5.91
CA VAL A 185 -7.46 -11.50 -5.34
C VAL A 185 -7.16 -12.71 -4.46
N HIS A 186 -6.07 -13.42 -4.75
CA HIS A 186 -5.65 -14.60 -4.02
C HIS A 186 -4.31 -14.37 -3.31
N MET A 187 -4.28 -14.68 -2.03
CA MET A 187 -3.13 -14.62 -1.14
C MET A 187 -2.98 -15.98 -0.43
N VAL A 188 -1.73 -16.39 -0.15
CA VAL A 188 -1.45 -17.61 0.62
C VAL A 188 -0.35 -17.33 1.65
N GLY A 189 -0.72 -17.17 2.92
CA GLY A 189 0.16 -16.82 4.01
C GLY A 189 0.90 -15.50 3.76
N ARG A 190 0.21 -14.46 3.30
CA ARG A 190 0.80 -13.12 3.08
C ARG A 190 0.60 -12.23 4.30
N LYS A 191 1.34 -11.12 4.34
CA LYS A 191 1.30 -10.11 5.41
C LYS A 191 1.12 -8.70 4.84
N ASN A 192 0.38 -7.86 5.55
CA ASN A 192 0.25 -6.42 5.26
C ASN A 192 -0.13 -6.10 3.79
N VAL A 193 -1.03 -6.89 3.21
CA VAL A 193 -1.66 -6.59 1.92
C VAL A 193 -2.87 -5.67 2.10
N GLU A 194 -2.91 -4.55 1.40
CA GLU A 194 -4.06 -3.64 1.31
C GLU A 194 -4.72 -3.77 -0.08
N ILE A 195 -6.04 -3.91 -0.12
CA ILE A 195 -6.85 -3.94 -1.34
C ILE A 195 -7.92 -2.86 -1.20
N ARG A 196 -8.02 -1.94 -2.16
CA ARG A 196 -8.93 -0.79 -2.02
C ARG A 196 -9.58 -0.31 -3.31
N ASN A 197 -10.66 0.44 -3.14
CA ASN A 197 -11.29 1.31 -4.13
C ASN A 197 -11.68 0.62 -5.45
N GLY A 198 -12.72 -0.20 -5.47
CA GLY A 198 -13.22 -0.75 -6.74
C GLY A 198 -14.20 -1.89 -6.57
N THR A 199 -14.38 -2.67 -7.62
CA THR A 199 -15.31 -3.80 -7.64
C THR A 199 -14.61 -5.08 -8.07
N ILE A 200 -14.87 -6.18 -7.36
CA ILE A 200 -14.45 -7.53 -7.73
C ILE A 200 -15.73 -8.36 -7.83
N LYS A 201 -16.00 -8.94 -9.00
CA LYS A 201 -17.25 -9.68 -9.22
C LYS A 201 -17.12 -10.94 -10.07
N GLY A 202 -18.03 -11.88 -9.84
CA GLY A 202 -18.21 -13.04 -10.71
C GLY A 202 -17.03 -14.02 -10.73
N PHE A 203 -16.28 -14.14 -9.64
CA PHE A 203 -15.27 -15.19 -9.52
C PHE A 203 -15.92 -16.50 -9.05
N GLY A 204 -15.38 -17.63 -9.52
CA GLY A 204 -15.98 -18.95 -9.32
C GLY A 204 -15.99 -19.41 -7.85
N THR A 205 -15.10 -18.86 -7.02
CA THR A 205 -15.12 -19.02 -5.57
C THR A 205 -15.17 -17.68 -4.86
N ASN A 206 -14.04 -17.14 -4.42
CA ASN A 206 -14.02 -15.96 -3.55
C ASN A 206 -13.64 -14.67 -4.28
N GLY A 207 -14.22 -13.54 -3.88
CA GLY A 207 -13.77 -12.23 -4.38
C GLY A 207 -12.34 -11.91 -3.91
N ILE A 208 -12.12 -11.93 -2.60
CA ILE A 208 -10.81 -11.77 -1.97
C ILE A 208 -10.57 -12.96 -1.05
N TYR A 209 -9.44 -13.63 -1.20
CA TYR A 209 -9.13 -14.86 -0.48
C TYR A 209 -7.70 -14.88 0.05
N GLU A 210 -7.56 -15.10 1.36
CA GLU A 210 -6.33 -15.57 1.99
C GLU A 210 -6.57 -17.03 2.43
N ALA A 211 -5.71 -17.93 1.94
CA ALA A 211 -5.90 -19.37 2.04
C ALA A 211 -5.17 -20.05 3.23
N ASN A 212 -4.20 -19.39 3.88
CA ASN A 212 -3.38 -20.03 4.92
C ASN A 212 -3.20 -19.17 6.18
N GLY A 213 -3.80 -19.63 7.28
CA GLY A 213 -3.81 -19.00 8.60
C GLY A 213 -2.69 -19.49 9.53
N GLY A 214 -1.50 -19.81 9.03
CA GLY A 214 -0.34 -20.11 9.89
C GLY A 214 0.01 -18.91 10.77
N TYR A 215 -0.56 -18.86 11.97
CA TYR A 215 -0.63 -17.66 12.82
C TYR A 215 0.75 -17.14 13.26
N SER A 216 1.28 -16.18 12.49
CA SER A 216 2.10 -15.06 12.99
C SER A 216 2.18 -13.97 11.89
N ASP A 217 1.44 -12.87 12.13
CA ASP A 217 1.35 -11.55 11.44
C ASP A 217 0.49 -11.34 10.16
N PRO A 218 -0.81 -11.68 10.13
CA PRO A 218 -1.75 -11.13 9.16
C PRO A 218 -2.22 -9.75 9.66
N GLY A 219 -2.59 -8.88 8.72
CA GLY A 219 -2.85 -7.46 8.96
C GLY A 219 -3.45 -6.83 7.72
N HIS A 220 -4.24 -7.62 7.00
CA HIS A 220 -4.77 -7.22 5.70
C HIS A 220 -5.81 -6.13 5.84
N ARG A 221 -5.79 -5.21 4.88
CA ARG A 221 -6.73 -4.10 4.84
C ARG A 221 -7.59 -4.23 3.59
N VAL A 222 -8.90 -4.22 3.75
CA VAL A 222 -9.84 -4.16 2.62
C VAL A 222 -10.72 -2.95 2.81
N ILE A 223 -10.61 -1.96 1.92
CA ILE A 223 -11.16 -0.62 2.15
C ILE A 223 -11.91 -0.14 0.90
N GLY A 224 -13.21 0.17 1.04
CA GLY A 224 -13.96 0.77 -0.08
C GLY A 224 -14.13 -0.16 -1.27
N VAL A 225 -14.21 -1.48 -1.05
CA VAL A 225 -14.33 -2.49 -2.10
C VAL A 225 -15.74 -3.05 -2.16
N ARG A 226 -16.26 -3.24 -3.38
CA ARG A 226 -17.49 -3.99 -3.65
C ARG A 226 -17.15 -5.41 -4.11
N VAL A 227 -17.58 -6.42 -3.37
CA VAL A 227 -17.38 -7.85 -3.69
C VAL A 227 -18.73 -8.50 -4.00
N ILE A 228 -18.97 -8.82 -5.27
CA ILE A 228 -20.33 -9.07 -5.78
C ILE A 228 -20.40 -10.40 -6.55
N GLU A 229 -21.45 -11.19 -6.34
CA GLU A 229 -21.78 -12.36 -7.19
C GLU A 229 -20.63 -13.38 -7.29
N ASN A 230 -19.89 -13.64 -6.21
CA ASN A 230 -18.84 -14.66 -6.21
C ASN A 230 -19.40 -16.01 -5.74
N GLY A 231 -18.88 -17.11 -6.30
CA GLY A 231 -19.40 -18.48 -6.10
C GLY A 231 -19.19 -19.07 -4.70
N SER A 232 -18.49 -18.38 -3.81
CA SER A 232 -18.39 -18.64 -2.37
C SER A 232 -18.48 -17.31 -1.62
N SER A 233 -17.39 -16.75 -1.11
CA SER A 233 -17.42 -15.58 -0.23
C SER A 233 -17.00 -14.30 -0.93
N GLY A 234 -17.51 -13.16 -0.47
CA GLY A 234 -17.05 -11.85 -0.95
C GLY A 234 -15.60 -11.61 -0.50
N ILE A 235 -15.40 -11.55 0.81
CA ILE A 235 -14.08 -11.45 1.46
C ILE A 235 -13.92 -12.63 2.42
N PHE A 236 -12.86 -13.40 2.25
CA PHE A 236 -12.51 -14.51 3.14
C PHE A 236 -11.05 -14.41 3.55
N LEU A 237 -10.82 -13.94 4.78
CA LEU A 237 -9.49 -13.70 5.32
C LEU A 237 -9.26 -14.58 6.55
N VAL A 238 -8.41 -15.59 6.39
CA VAL A 238 -7.90 -16.35 7.53
C VAL A 238 -6.74 -15.62 8.19
N GLY A 239 -6.57 -15.83 9.49
CA GLY A 239 -5.50 -15.19 10.26
C GLY A 239 -5.99 -14.23 11.34
N ASN A 240 -5.27 -13.14 11.57
CA ASN A 240 -5.59 -12.20 12.65
C ASN A 240 -5.37 -10.75 12.24
N GLN A 241 -5.93 -9.81 13.01
CA GLN A 241 -5.68 -8.36 12.90
C GLN A 241 -6.04 -7.76 11.52
N HIS A 242 -7.04 -8.32 10.84
CA HIS A 242 -7.56 -7.73 9.62
C HIS A 242 -8.36 -6.46 9.91
N PHE A 243 -8.35 -5.55 8.95
CA PHE A 243 -9.12 -4.31 9.00
C PHE A 243 -9.95 -4.17 7.73
N ILE A 244 -11.27 -4.33 7.87
CA ILE A 244 -12.23 -4.23 6.78
C ILE A 244 -13.14 -3.03 7.05
N GLU A 245 -13.16 -2.09 6.13
CA GLU A 245 -13.86 -0.81 6.28
C GLU A 245 -14.59 -0.43 5.01
N ASN A 246 -15.82 0.08 5.16
CA ASN A 246 -16.58 0.69 4.07
C ASN A 246 -16.69 -0.22 2.83
N CYS A 247 -16.86 -1.52 3.06
CA CYS A 247 -16.98 -2.51 2.00
C CYS A 247 -18.44 -2.92 1.77
N THR A 248 -18.74 -3.35 0.55
CA THR A 248 -20.07 -3.83 0.18
C THR A 248 -19.98 -5.26 -0.35
N ALA A 249 -20.58 -6.22 0.33
CA ALA A 249 -20.59 -7.63 -0.06
C ALA A 249 -22.01 -8.07 -0.44
N ILE A 250 -22.24 -8.32 -1.73
CA ILE A 250 -23.58 -8.56 -2.28
C ILE A 250 -23.64 -9.90 -3.02
N ASN A 251 -24.66 -10.71 -2.71
CA ASN A 251 -25.02 -11.92 -3.46
C ASN A 251 -23.85 -12.90 -3.63
N ASN A 252 -22.99 -13.06 -2.61
CA ASN A 252 -21.98 -14.10 -2.58
C ASN A 252 -22.60 -15.38 -2.00
N ALA A 253 -22.29 -16.53 -2.58
CA ALA A 253 -22.98 -17.79 -2.27
C ALA A 253 -22.83 -18.27 -0.81
N GLN A 254 -21.79 -17.83 -0.10
CA GLN A 254 -21.54 -18.12 1.31
C GLN A 254 -21.45 -16.84 2.13
N TYR A 255 -20.25 -16.43 2.55
CA TYR A 255 -20.09 -15.29 3.44
C TYR A 255 -20.00 -13.98 2.65
N GLY A 256 -20.67 -12.93 3.11
CA GLY A 256 -20.33 -11.58 2.64
C GLY A 256 -18.89 -11.25 3.05
N ILE A 257 -18.62 -11.36 4.35
CA ILE A 257 -17.31 -11.18 4.97
C ILE A 257 -17.06 -12.33 5.96
N TYR A 258 -15.92 -12.99 5.84
CA TYR A 258 -15.39 -13.95 6.80
C TYR A 258 -14.03 -13.48 7.33
N VAL A 259 -13.88 -13.46 8.66
CA VAL A 259 -12.59 -13.28 9.35
C VAL A 259 -12.44 -14.20 10.54
N ASP A 260 -11.20 -14.52 10.88
CA ASP A 260 -10.85 -15.32 12.04
C ASP A 260 -10.71 -14.47 13.33
N TYR A 261 -9.52 -13.94 13.64
CA TYR A 261 -9.23 -13.38 14.98
C TYR A 261 -8.89 -11.89 15.01
N TYR A 262 -9.13 -11.24 16.15
CA TYR A 262 -8.59 -9.92 16.52
C TYR A 262 -8.76 -8.83 15.46
N SER A 263 -9.81 -8.91 14.67
CA SER A 263 -10.04 -8.09 13.48
C SER A 263 -11.03 -6.98 13.77
N ILE A 264 -11.09 -6.00 12.87
CA ILE A 264 -12.08 -4.92 12.90
C ILE A 264 -12.84 -4.96 11.58
N ILE A 265 -14.16 -5.09 11.67
CA ILE A 265 -15.09 -4.99 10.54
C ILE A 265 -16.02 -3.83 10.85
N ARG A 266 -15.93 -2.75 10.07
CA ARG A 266 -16.81 -1.59 10.27
C ARG A 266 -17.33 -0.94 9.02
N GLU A 267 -18.48 -0.30 9.16
CA GLU A 267 -19.12 0.49 8.09
C GLU A 267 -19.37 -0.35 6.82
N CYS A 268 -19.54 -1.66 6.96
CA CYS A 268 -19.75 -2.56 5.83
C CYS A 268 -21.25 -2.83 5.60
N THR A 269 -21.61 -3.10 4.34
CA THR A 269 -22.95 -3.56 3.96
C THR A 269 -22.87 -4.97 3.37
N CYS A 270 -23.50 -5.95 4.02
CA CYS A 270 -23.54 -7.34 3.58
C CYS A 270 -24.98 -7.75 3.27
N THR A 271 -25.29 -7.97 1.98
CA THR A 271 -26.66 -8.22 1.52
C THR A 271 -26.78 -9.44 0.60
N GLY A 272 -27.80 -10.27 0.80
CA GLY A 272 -28.07 -11.38 -0.13
C GLY A 272 -27.05 -12.51 -0.10
N ASN A 273 -26.24 -12.61 0.95
CA ASN A 273 -25.27 -13.71 1.12
C ASN A 273 -25.90 -14.85 1.93
N GLN A 274 -25.20 -15.97 2.13
CA GLN A 274 -25.64 -16.96 3.12
C GLN A 274 -25.58 -16.37 4.54
N ASN A 275 -24.40 -16.01 5.02
CA ASN A 275 -24.25 -15.18 6.22
C ASN A 275 -23.66 -13.84 5.81
N GLY A 276 -24.17 -12.74 6.38
CA GLY A 276 -23.65 -11.41 6.04
C GLY A 276 -22.21 -11.23 6.51
N ILE A 277 -21.99 -11.37 7.81
CA ILE A 277 -20.67 -11.32 8.45
C ILE A 277 -20.49 -12.59 9.29
N TYR A 278 -19.39 -13.31 9.08
CA TYR A 278 -18.95 -14.40 9.93
C TYR A 278 -17.61 -14.02 10.58
N CYS A 279 -17.55 -14.06 11.90
CA CYS A 279 -16.37 -13.66 12.64
C CYS A 279 -16.09 -14.66 13.75
N TYR A 280 -14.86 -15.16 13.81
CA TYR A 280 -14.50 -16.17 14.80
C TYR A 280 -14.34 -15.55 16.20
N SER A 281 -13.21 -14.93 16.55
CA SER A 281 -13.00 -14.51 17.94
C SER A 281 -12.20 -13.23 18.15
N GLY A 282 -12.47 -12.55 19.28
CA GLY A 282 -11.68 -11.42 19.76
C GLY A 282 -11.74 -10.17 18.88
N SER A 283 -12.76 -10.07 18.01
CA SER A 283 -12.87 -9.01 17.01
C SER A 283 -13.91 -7.95 17.37
N THR A 284 -13.86 -6.82 16.68
CA THR A 284 -14.89 -5.78 16.74
C THR A 284 -15.67 -5.75 15.43
N ILE A 285 -16.99 -5.87 15.52
CA ILE A 285 -17.94 -5.78 14.42
C ILE A 285 -18.82 -4.57 14.73
N SER A 286 -18.58 -3.44 14.08
CA SER A 286 -19.30 -2.21 14.39
C SER A 286 -19.88 -1.47 13.20
N ASP A 287 -21.04 -0.84 13.40
CA ASP A 287 -21.63 0.09 12.43
C ASP A 287 -21.88 -0.54 11.05
N ASN A 288 -22.18 -1.85 11.02
CA ASN A 288 -22.44 -2.59 9.78
C ASN A 288 -23.94 -2.77 9.53
N ILE A 289 -24.30 -2.95 8.26
CA ILE A 289 -25.64 -3.35 7.81
C ILE A 289 -25.56 -4.77 7.27
N ALA A 290 -26.30 -5.70 7.87
CA ALA A 290 -26.41 -7.07 7.40
C ALA A 290 -27.88 -7.43 7.13
N SER A 291 -28.26 -7.48 5.86
CA SER A 291 -29.66 -7.60 5.46
C SER A 291 -29.92 -8.66 4.41
N GLN A 292 -31.10 -9.29 4.44
CA GLN A 292 -31.54 -10.20 3.38
C GLN A 292 -30.57 -11.36 3.12
N ASN A 293 -29.79 -11.76 4.13
CA ASN A 293 -28.93 -12.93 4.02
C ASN A 293 -29.75 -14.20 4.27
N SER A 294 -29.49 -15.31 3.57
CA SER A 294 -30.34 -16.51 3.66
C SER A 294 -30.23 -17.25 5.00
N GLU A 295 -29.16 -17.01 5.76
CA GLU A 295 -28.96 -17.41 7.15
C GLU A 295 -28.88 -16.19 8.06
N ASN A 296 -27.79 -16.00 8.81
CA ASN A 296 -27.70 -14.94 9.82
C ASN A 296 -27.19 -13.64 9.19
N GLY A 297 -27.65 -12.50 9.71
CA GLY A 297 -27.04 -11.21 9.37
C GLY A 297 -25.58 -11.19 9.83
N ILE A 298 -25.37 -11.38 11.13
CA ILE A 298 -24.05 -11.44 11.76
C ILE A 298 -23.95 -12.73 12.58
N ARG A 299 -22.92 -13.52 12.33
CA ARG A 299 -22.52 -14.67 13.16
C ARG A 299 -21.19 -14.36 13.84
N ALA A 300 -21.23 -14.14 15.14
CA ALA A 300 -20.06 -13.93 15.98
C ALA A 300 -19.88 -15.19 16.86
N ILE A 301 -18.72 -15.85 16.79
CA ILE A 301 -18.47 -17.05 17.61
C ILE A 301 -18.17 -16.62 19.04
N ASP A 302 -16.92 -16.59 19.48
CA ASP A 302 -16.60 -16.37 20.89
C ASP A 302 -15.86 -15.06 21.14
N GLY A 303 -16.28 -14.28 22.12
CA GLY A 303 -15.47 -13.16 22.62
C GLY A 303 -15.38 -11.95 21.70
N ASN A 304 -16.39 -11.69 20.87
CA ASN A 304 -16.43 -10.53 19.97
C ASN A 304 -17.19 -9.35 20.60
N SER A 305 -16.90 -8.15 20.10
CA SER A 305 -17.68 -6.93 20.36
C SER A 305 -18.55 -6.62 19.14
N VAL A 306 -19.86 -6.82 19.27
CA VAL A 306 -20.87 -6.58 18.22
C VAL A 306 -21.65 -5.33 18.58
N ILE A 307 -21.36 -4.19 17.94
CA ILE A 307 -21.79 -2.87 18.40
C ILE A 307 -22.42 -2.04 17.28
N ASN A 308 -23.55 -1.36 17.53
CA ASN A 308 -24.18 -0.42 16.58
C ASN A 308 -24.52 -1.01 15.21
N ASN A 309 -24.71 -2.33 15.10
CA ASN A 309 -25.02 -2.94 13.81
C ASN A 309 -26.53 -2.96 13.56
N ILE A 310 -26.91 -2.98 12.30
CA ILE A 310 -28.28 -3.17 11.83
C ILE A 310 -28.36 -4.53 11.15
N ALA A 311 -29.13 -5.47 11.71
CA ALA A 311 -29.33 -6.78 11.13
C ALA A 311 -30.81 -7.09 10.91
N MET A 312 -31.26 -7.05 9.65
CA MET A 312 -32.68 -7.15 9.31
C MET A 312 -33.01 -8.07 8.14
N GLU A 313 -34.23 -8.61 8.12
CA GLU A 313 -34.73 -9.41 7.00
C GLU A 313 -33.87 -10.65 6.67
N ASN A 314 -33.13 -11.18 7.64
CA ASN A 314 -32.29 -12.36 7.43
C ASN A 314 -33.10 -13.65 7.60
N GLY A 315 -32.76 -14.67 6.81
CA GLY A 315 -33.42 -15.97 6.73
C GLY A 315 -33.20 -16.86 7.96
N ASN A 316 -32.38 -16.43 8.92
CA ASN A 316 -32.20 -17.04 10.23
C ASN A 316 -32.32 -15.95 11.34
N HIS A 317 -31.27 -15.74 12.15
CA HIS A 317 -31.24 -14.68 13.15
C HIS A 317 -30.65 -13.38 12.60
N GLY A 318 -31.00 -12.25 13.19
CA GLY A 318 -30.31 -10.98 12.89
C GLY A 318 -28.85 -11.08 13.31
N ILE A 319 -28.63 -11.35 14.60
CA ILE A 319 -27.33 -11.59 15.18
C ILE A 319 -27.36 -12.95 15.89
N MET A 320 -26.51 -13.88 15.48
CA MET A 320 -26.19 -15.09 16.21
C MET A 320 -24.84 -14.88 16.90
N ALA A 321 -24.86 -14.74 18.21
CA ALA A 321 -23.66 -14.60 19.03
C ALA A 321 -23.52 -15.85 19.89
N ASP A 322 -22.41 -16.58 19.76
CA ASP A 322 -22.12 -17.73 20.62
C ASP A 322 -21.62 -17.22 22.00
N GLY A 323 -20.58 -17.79 22.60
CA GLY A 323 -20.19 -17.49 23.97
C GLY A 323 -19.45 -16.17 24.15
N TYR A 324 -19.53 -15.58 25.34
CA TYR A 324 -18.61 -14.51 25.80
C TYR A 324 -18.63 -13.21 24.99
N ASN A 325 -19.68 -12.94 24.21
CA ASN A 325 -19.75 -11.76 23.35
C ASN A 325 -20.24 -10.52 24.11
N THR A 326 -19.81 -9.33 23.67
CA THR A 326 -20.41 -8.05 24.07
C THR A 326 -21.29 -7.54 22.93
N ILE A 327 -22.60 -7.44 23.16
CA ILE A 327 -23.60 -7.14 22.14
C ILE A 327 -24.32 -5.86 22.57
N LYS A 328 -24.00 -4.73 21.91
CA LYS A 328 -24.48 -3.42 22.33
C LYS A 328 -25.07 -2.58 21.22
N ASN A 329 -26.15 -1.87 21.52
CA ASN A 329 -26.75 -0.86 20.63
C ASN A 329 -27.08 -1.36 19.22
N ASN A 330 -27.29 -2.67 19.05
CA ASN A 330 -27.65 -3.21 17.75
C ASN A 330 -29.16 -3.07 17.51
N THR A 331 -29.53 -2.86 16.26
CA THR A 331 -30.93 -2.87 15.81
C THR A 331 -31.19 -4.14 15.01
N THR A 332 -32.16 -4.95 15.43
CA THR A 332 -32.52 -6.19 14.72
C THR A 332 -34.03 -6.27 14.50
N SER A 333 -34.45 -6.54 13.26
CA SER A 333 -35.88 -6.61 12.94
C SER A 333 -36.17 -7.47 11.73
N TRP A 334 -37.40 -7.99 11.64
CA TRP A 334 -37.87 -8.76 10.48
C TRP A 334 -37.03 -10.00 10.15
N ASN A 335 -36.27 -10.52 11.09
CA ASN A 335 -35.52 -11.77 10.89
C ASN A 335 -36.45 -12.99 11.05
N LYS A 336 -36.14 -14.09 10.35
CA LYS A 336 -36.98 -15.30 10.34
C LYS A 336 -37.19 -15.89 11.74
N TYR A 337 -36.15 -15.89 12.56
CA TYR A 337 -36.22 -16.32 13.96
C TYR A 337 -35.92 -15.14 14.88
N SER A 338 -35.20 -15.34 15.99
CA SER A 338 -34.84 -14.27 16.92
C SER A 338 -34.05 -13.14 16.25
N GLY A 339 -34.27 -11.90 16.67
CA GLY A 339 -33.42 -10.78 16.24
C GLY A 339 -32.00 -10.94 16.77
N ILE A 340 -31.86 -11.30 18.04
CA ILE A 340 -30.58 -11.66 18.67
C ILE A 340 -30.70 -13.03 19.33
N GLN A 341 -29.88 -13.98 18.87
CA GLN A 341 -29.69 -15.29 19.49
C GLN A 341 -28.39 -15.26 20.30
N LEU A 342 -28.50 -15.59 21.59
CA LEU A 342 -27.42 -15.51 22.58
C LEU A 342 -26.86 -16.89 22.93
N GLY A 343 -25.54 -16.98 22.99
CA GLY A 343 -24.78 -17.98 23.73
C GLY A 343 -24.45 -17.51 25.14
N THR A 344 -23.80 -18.40 25.90
CA THR A 344 -23.56 -18.22 27.34
C THR A 344 -22.57 -17.11 27.64
N TYR A 345 -22.64 -16.56 28.85
CA TYR A 345 -21.66 -15.60 29.39
C TYR A 345 -21.48 -14.32 28.55
N SER A 346 -22.48 -13.96 27.75
CA SER A 346 -22.48 -12.74 26.95
C SER A 346 -23.00 -11.54 27.74
N VAL A 347 -22.64 -10.34 27.30
CA VAL A 347 -23.15 -9.05 27.81
C VAL A 347 -24.07 -8.44 26.77
N LEU A 348 -25.28 -8.07 27.16
CA LEU A 348 -26.29 -7.48 26.29
C LEU A 348 -26.77 -6.13 26.85
N ASP A 349 -26.61 -5.03 26.12
CA ASP A 349 -27.05 -3.72 26.60
C ASP A 349 -27.41 -2.74 25.47
N GLY A 350 -28.50 -1.98 25.62
CA GLY A 350 -28.92 -0.94 24.68
C GLY A 350 -29.45 -1.43 23.33
N ASN A 351 -29.71 -2.73 23.15
CA ASN A 351 -30.16 -3.26 21.86
C ASN A 351 -31.65 -3.00 21.63
N THR A 352 -32.01 -2.78 20.37
CA THR A 352 -33.40 -2.64 19.92
C THR A 352 -33.75 -3.80 19.00
N SER A 353 -34.55 -4.74 19.48
CA SER A 353 -34.98 -5.91 18.72
C SER A 353 -36.50 -5.97 18.66
N TYR A 354 -37.08 -5.92 17.47
CA TYR A 354 -38.53 -5.83 17.29
C TYR A 354 -38.99 -6.49 16.00
N LEU A 355 -40.24 -6.97 15.97
CA LEU A 355 -40.84 -7.59 14.77
C LEU A 355 -39.97 -8.69 14.14
N ASN A 356 -39.24 -9.47 14.95
CA ASN A 356 -38.58 -10.68 14.47
C ASN A 356 -39.54 -11.87 14.56
N ASN A 357 -39.03 -13.09 14.36
CA ASN A 357 -39.81 -14.32 14.31
C ASN A 357 -40.80 -14.37 13.12
N GLN A 358 -40.33 -13.99 11.93
CA GLN A 358 -41.12 -14.07 10.70
C GLN A 358 -41.45 -15.51 10.27
N SER A 359 -40.87 -16.52 10.93
CA SER A 359 -41.24 -17.93 10.76
C SER A 359 -42.62 -18.30 11.30
N GLY A 360 -43.19 -17.49 12.21
CA GLY A 360 -44.42 -17.84 12.95
C GLY A 360 -44.22 -18.88 14.06
N GLY A 361 -42.95 -19.21 14.40
CA GLY A 361 -42.61 -20.12 15.48
C GLY A 361 -42.66 -19.49 16.87
N ALA A 362 -41.97 -20.11 17.84
CA ALA A 362 -41.87 -19.61 19.22
C ALA A 362 -40.49 -18.99 19.49
N TYR A 363 -40.09 -18.00 18.69
CA TYR A 363 -38.81 -17.31 18.85
C TYR A 363 -39.02 -15.90 19.41
N PRO A 364 -38.35 -15.52 20.51
CA PRO A 364 -38.42 -14.16 21.04
C PRO A 364 -37.56 -13.20 20.21
N ASN A 365 -37.78 -11.90 20.32
CA ASN A 365 -36.93 -10.89 19.68
C ASN A 365 -35.47 -10.98 20.16
N ILE A 366 -35.25 -11.31 21.43
CA ILE A 366 -33.94 -11.63 22.00
C ILE A 366 -34.09 -12.91 22.80
N SER A 367 -33.28 -13.93 22.49
CA SER A 367 -33.33 -15.23 23.20
C SER A 367 -32.94 -15.11 24.67
N ASP A 368 -33.43 -16.04 25.49
CA ASP A 368 -33.08 -16.09 26.91
C ASP A 368 -31.65 -16.58 27.11
N CYS A 369 -30.99 -16.07 28.14
CA CYS A 369 -29.67 -16.53 28.57
C CYS A 369 -29.48 -16.30 30.07
N VAL A 370 -29.52 -17.38 30.85
CA VAL A 370 -29.42 -17.33 32.33
C VAL A 370 -28.02 -16.94 32.81
N THR A 371 -26.99 -17.24 32.03
CA THR A 371 -25.58 -16.94 32.37
C THR A 371 -25.12 -15.59 31.83
N CYS A 372 -25.97 -14.87 31.10
CA CYS A 372 -25.63 -13.59 30.51
C CYS A 372 -25.88 -12.43 31.48
N ALA A 373 -25.08 -11.38 31.36
CA ALA A 373 -25.37 -10.10 31.97
C ALA A 373 -26.20 -9.27 31.01
N SER A 374 -27.37 -8.79 31.45
CA SER A 374 -28.25 -7.96 30.62
C SER A 374 -28.50 -6.60 31.27
N GLY A 375 -28.23 -5.54 30.52
CA GLY A 375 -28.72 -4.19 30.78
C GLY A 375 -30.12 -3.97 30.18
N ILE A 376 -30.41 -2.73 29.78
CA ILE A 376 -31.73 -2.33 29.26
C ILE A 376 -31.77 -2.61 27.76
N ASN A 377 -32.75 -3.39 27.31
CA ASN A 377 -32.92 -3.73 25.90
C ASN A 377 -34.41 -3.60 25.53
N VAL A 378 -34.69 -3.07 24.34
CA VAL A 378 -36.04 -3.04 23.75
C VAL A 378 -36.25 -4.37 23.04
N LYS A 379 -37.30 -5.09 23.43
CA LYS A 379 -37.66 -6.42 22.93
C LYS A 379 -39.04 -6.41 22.31
#